data_AF-A0A950RY63-F1
#
_entry.id   AF-A0A950RY63-F1
#
_cell.length_a   1.000
_cell.length_b   1.000
_cell.length_c   1.000
_cell.angle_alpha   90.00
_cell.angle_beta   90.00
_cell.angle_gamma   90.00
#
_symmetry.space_group_name_H-M   'P 1'
#
loop_
_entity.id
_entity.type
_entity.pdbx_description
1 polymer ?
#
loop_
_entity_poly.entity_id
_entity_poly.type
_entity_poly.pdbx_seq_one_letter_code
_entity_poly.pdbx_strand_id
1 'polypeptide(L)'
;MGAEDEYTVPLDAFTMRLRPSELEAVASGLGKFDASAEGDQLTLVEALRQLPATDRAPTWELALRRYGRHRPLAQAAGEIGMDVIRARELIEAFSHALAQVPPPEHGRIDSHAS
;
A
#
# COMPACT_ATOMS: atom_id res chain seq x y z
N MET A 1 14.43 -1.35 -18.47
CA MET A 1 13.02 -1.00 -18.69
C MET A 1 12.47 -0.77 -17.29
N GLY A 2 12.32 0.50 -16.92
CA GLY A 2 12.61 0.99 -15.57
C GLY A 2 11.52 0.75 -14.54
N ALA A 3 11.91 0.78 -13.26
CA ALA A 3 11.09 0.75 -12.05
C ALA A 3 10.02 1.88 -11.93
N GLU A 4 9.71 2.56 -13.04
CA GLU A 4 8.76 3.67 -13.09
C GLU A 4 7.30 3.19 -13.12
N ASP A 5 7.02 2.00 -13.64
CA ASP A 5 5.67 1.39 -13.64
C ASP A 5 5.37 0.58 -12.36
N GLU A 6 6.39 0.30 -11.55
CA GLU A 6 6.22 -0.64 -10.45
C GLU A 6 5.51 0.01 -9.24
N TYR A 7 5.80 1.28 -8.95
CA TYR A 7 5.18 2.05 -7.86
C TYR A 7 4.04 2.96 -8.33
N THR A 8 3.45 2.69 -9.50
CA THR A 8 2.32 3.47 -10.03
C THR A 8 0.99 2.80 -9.72
N VAL A 9 0.04 3.58 -9.24
CA VAL A 9 -1.32 3.14 -8.99
C VAL A 9 -2.24 3.91 -9.93
N PRO A 10 -2.88 3.25 -10.90
CA PRO A 10 -3.83 3.94 -11.77
C PRO A 10 -5.00 4.46 -10.92
N LEU A 11 -5.48 5.65 -11.26
CA LEU A 11 -6.76 6.21 -10.81
C LEU A 11 -7.70 6.23 -12.03
N ASP A 12 -8.86 6.90 -11.93
CA ASP A 12 -9.80 6.95 -13.06
C ASP A 12 -9.20 7.58 -14.31
N ALA A 13 -8.68 8.80 -14.21
CA ALA A 13 -8.12 9.56 -15.35
C ALA A 13 -6.64 9.93 -15.15
N PHE A 14 -6.03 9.50 -14.05
CA PHE A 14 -4.68 9.89 -13.65
C PHE A 14 -3.92 8.68 -13.12
N THR A 15 -2.62 8.85 -12.91
CA THR A 15 -1.77 7.86 -12.24
C THR A 15 -1.16 8.49 -11.01
N MET A 16 -1.28 7.81 -9.88
CA MET A 16 -0.61 8.18 -8.64
C MET A 16 0.73 7.44 -8.56
N ARG A 17 1.84 8.16 -8.39
CA ARG A 17 3.16 7.55 -8.17
C ARG A 17 3.49 7.56 -6.69
N LEU A 18 3.66 6.37 -6.11
CA LEU A 18 4.00 6.20 -4.72
C LEU A 18 5.50 6.36 -4.50
N ARG A 19 5.88 7.05 -3.43
CA ARG A 19 7.30 7.24 -3.11
C ARG A 19 7.80 6.05 -2.28
N PRO A 20 8.98 5.48 -2.58
CA PRO A 20 9.53 4.37 -1.78
C PRO A 20 9.60 4.67 -0.28
N SER A 21 9.98 5.89 0.11
CA SER A 21 10.04 6.31 1.51
C SER A 21 8.68 6.31 2.22
N GLU A 22 7.61 6.59 1.48
CA GLU A 22 6.23 6.57 2.00
C GLU A 22 5.74 5.13 2.17
N LEU A 23 6.07 4.27 1.21
CA LEU A 23 5.83 2.83 1.26
C LEU A 23 6.55 2.17 2.44
N GLU A 24 7.83 2.48 2.63
CA GLU A 24 8.62 1.98 3.76
C GLU A 24 8.02 2.39 5.12
N ALA A 25 7.60 3.65 5.25
CA ALA A 25 6.97 4.15 6.48
C ALA A 25 5.66 3.42 6.78
N VAL A 26 4.81 3.20 5.77
CA VAL A 26 3.55 2.47 5.92
C VAL A 26 3.79 0.99 6.24
N ALA A 27 4.71 0.31 5.53
CA ALA A 27 5.07 -1.08 5.79
C ALA A 27 5.59 -1.27 7.23
N SER A 28 6.46 -0.37 7.69
CA SER A 28 6.98 -0.37 9.06
C SER A 28 5.87 -0.18 10.09
N GLY A 29 4.91 0.72 9.81
CA GLY A 29 3.76 0.97 10.68
C GLY A 29 2.74 -0.17 10.74
N LEU A 30 2.69 -1.02 9.70
CA LEU A 30 1.84 -2.22 9.62
C LEU A 30 2.50 -3.46 10.24
N GLY A 31 3.82 -3.48 10.33
CA GLY A 31 4.57 -4.52 11.04
C GLY A 31 5.43 -5.45 10.19
N LYS A 32 5.77 -5.10 8.94
CA LYS A 32 6.49 -5.92 7.93
C LYS A 32 5.83 -7.27 7.66
N PHE A 33 5.60 -7.61 6.40
CA PHE A 33 4.83 -8.81 6.03
C PHE A 33 5.53 -9.67 4.98
N ASP A 34 6.61 -9.18 4.37
CA ASP A 34 7.46 -9.92 3.44
C ASP A 34 8.87 -10.19 4.02
N ALA A 35 9.63 -11.06 3.34
CA ALA A 35 11.03 -11.33 3.64
C ALA A 35 11.98 -10.19 3.21
N SER A 36 11.52 -9.25 2.37
CA SER A 36 12.32 -8.15 1.84
C SER A 36 11.60 -6.79 1.90
N ALA A 37 12.37 -5.70 2.05
CA ALA A 37 11.82 -4.34 2.07
C ALA A 37 11.17 -3.94 0.74
N GLU A 38 11.71 -4.41 -0.38
CA GLU A 38 11.11 -4.20 -1.70
C GLU A 38 9.80 -5.00 -1.84
N GLY A 39 9.78 -6.27 -1.44
CA GLY A 39 8.55 -7.07 -1.41
C GLY A 39 7.44 -6.47 -0.55
N ASP A 40 7.79 -5.89 0.61
CA ASP A 40 6.85 -5.13 1.45
C ASP A 40 6.22 -3.96 0.66
N GLN A 41 7.05 -3.20 -0.07
CA GLN A 41 6.60 -2.04 -0.87
C GLN A 41 5.70 -2.47 -2.03
N LEU A 42 6.06 -3.52 -2.77
CA LEU A 42 5.28 -4.02 -3.90
C LEU A 42 3.93 -4.56 -3.46
N THR A 43 3.89 -5.28 -2.35
CA THR A 43 2.65 -5.79 -1.78
C THR A 43 1.68 -4.66 -1.42
N LEU A 44 2.16 -3.53 -0.90
CA LEU A 44 1.32 -2.34 -0.66
C LEU A 44 0.75 -1.76 -1.94
N VAL A 45 1.57 -1.66 -2.99
CA VAL A 45 1.12 -1.16 -4.30
C VAL A 45 0.05 -2.08 -4.88
N GLU A 46 0.28 -3.39 -4.87
CA GLU A 46 -0.68 -4.38 -5.37
C GLU A 46 -1.99 -4.36 -4.58
N ALA A 47 -1.94 -4.27 -3.25
CA ALA A 47 -3.13 -4.16 -2.43
C ALA A 47 -3.94 -2.89 -2.76
N LEU A 48 -3.28 -1.75 -3.01
CA LEU A 48 -3.97 -0.54 -3.47
C LEU A 48 -4.58 -0.71 -4.86
N ARG A 49 -3.89 -1.38 -5.79
CA ARG A 49 -4.40 -1.65 -7.14
C ARG A 49 -5.69 -2.48 -7.13
N GLN A 50 -5.90 -3.32 -6.12
CA GLN A 50 -7.13 -4.11 -5.97
C GLN A 50 -8.35 -3.28 -5.53
N LEU A 51 -8.16 -2.08 -4.97
CA LEU A 51 -9.27 -1.22 -4.55
C LEU A 51 -9.94 -0.55 -5.75
N PRO A 52 -11.21 -0.09 -5.63
CA PRO A 52 -11.84 0.77 -6.61
C PRO A 52 -11.00 2.02 -6.87
N ALA A 53 -10.89 2.46 -8.14
CA ALA A 53 -10.02 3.57 -8.52
C ALA A 53 -10.28 4.87 -7.74
N THR A 54 -11.54 5.15 -7.40
CA THR A 54 -11.98 6.29 -6.57
C THR A 54 -11.44 6.25 -5.14
N ASP A 55 -11.11 5.06 -4.65
CA ASP A 55 -10.74 4.81 -3.25
C ASP A 55 -9.23 4.73 -3.04
N ARG A 56 -8.44 4.56 -4.10
CA ARG A 56 -6.98 4.33 -4.01
C ARG A 56 -6.24 5.52 -3.39
N ALA A 57 -6.44 6.72 -3.92
CA ALA A 57 -5.82 7.93 -3.42
C ALA A 57 -6.22 8.28 -1.97
N PRO A 58 -7.52 8.33 -1.60
CA PRO A 58 -7.91 8.61 -0.23
C PRO A 58 -7.45 7.52 0.75
N THR A 59 -7.44 6.25 0.33
CA THR A 59 -6.90 5.16 1.15
C THR A 59 -5.41 5.35 1.39
N TRP A 60 -4.64 5.70 0.38
CA TRP A 60 -3.19 5.90 0.53
C TRP A 60 -2.86 7.08 1.46
N GLU A 61 -3.53 8.22 1.27
CA GLU A 61 -3.38 9.38 2.15
C GLU A 61 -3.73 9.05 3.62
N LEU A 62 -4.76 8.24 3.82
CA LEU A 62 -5.17 7.77 5.15
C LEU A 62 -4.13 6.79 5.74
N ALA A 63 -3.64 5.84 4.95
CA ALA A 63 -2.62 4.86 5.36
C ALA A 63 -1.31 5.55 5.77
N LEU A 64 -0.88 6.58 5.04
CA LEU A 64 0.31 7.36 5.38
C LEU A 64 0.23 8.01 6.76
N ARG A 65 -0.91 8.59 7.11
CA ARG A 65 -1.11 9.22 8.43
C ARG A 65 -1.27 8.16 9.51
N ARG A 66 -2.09 7.14 9.25
CA ARG A 66 -2.44 6.10 10.22
C ARG A 66 -1.24 5.22 10.60
N TYR A 67 -0.51 4.74 9.60
CA TYR A 67 0.59 3.79 9.77
C TYR A 67 1.94 4.49 9.68
N GLY A 68 2.18 5.26 8.63
CA GLY A 68 3.48 5.95 8.43
C GLY A 68 3.79 7.05 9.45
N ARG A 69 2.77 7.64 10.07
CA ARG A 69 2.92 8.66 11.14
C ARG A 69 2.30 8.24 12.47
N HIS A 70 1.86 6.98 12.58
CA HIS A 70 1.27 6.40 13.78
C HIS A 70 0.11 7.22 14.41
N ARG A 71 -0.69 7.91 13.59
CA ARG A 71 -1.85 8.67 14.08
C ARG A 71 -3.02 7.74 14.41
N PRO A 72 -3.82 8.01 15.46
CA PRO A 72 -5.12 7.34 15.62
C PRO A 72 -6.02 7.56 14.40
N LEU A 73 -6.84 6.57 14.06
CA LEU A 73 -7.66 6.59 12.83
C LEU A 73 -8.54 7.86 12.72
N ALA A 74 -9.22 8.24 13.80
CA ALA A 74 -10.09 9.43 13.81
C ALA A 74 -9.30 10.73 13.56
N GLN A 75 -8.07 10.83 14.08
CA GLN A 75 -7.20 11.97 13.83
C GLN A 75 -6.71 11.98 12.38
N ALA A 76 -6.26 10.83 11.87
CA ALA A 76 -5.81 10.69 10.49
C ALA A 76 -6.91 11.06 9.48
N ALA A 77 -8.15 10.63 9.75
CA ALA A 77 -9.33 10.96 8.94
C ALA A 77 -9.64 12.46 8.99
N GLY A 78 -9.64 13.06 10.20
CA GLY A 78 -9.86 14.49 10.38
C GLY A 78 -8.84 15.36 9.65
N GLU A 79 -7.56 14.97 9.64
CA GLU A 79 -6.48 15.68 8.93
C GLU A 79 -6.65 15.72 7.40
N ILE A 80 -7.46 14.84 6.82
CA ILE A 80 -7.78 14.82 5.38
C ILE A 80 -9.24 15.17 5.07
N GLY A 81 -9.98 15.67 6.05
CA GLY A 81 -11.40 16.03 5.89
C GLY A 81 -12.32 14.83 5.61
N MET A 82 -11.94 13.63 6.05
CA MET A 82 -12.70 12.40 5.87
C MET A 82 -13.48 12.02 7.13
N ASP A 83 -14.70 11.54 6.94
CA ASP A 83 -15.51 10.96 8.02
C ASP A 83 -14.88 9.67 8.57
N VAL A 84 -14.98 9.46 9.90
CA VAL A 84 -14.36 8.32 10.58
C VAL A 84 -14.95 6.96 10.18
N ILE A 85 -16.24 6.90 9.81
CA ILE A 85 -16.90 5.70 9.31
C ILE A 85 -16.30 5.35 7.94
N ARG A 86 -16.22 6.33 7.03
CA ARG A 86 -15.59 6.12 5.72
C ARG A 86 -14.12 5.72 5.86
N ALA A 87 -13.39 6.34 6.79
CA ALA A 87 -12.01 5.98 7.08
C ALA A 87 -11.85 4.52 7.54
N ARG A 88 -12.79 4.00 8.36
CA ARG A 88 -12.80 2.59 8.76
C ARG A 88 -13.01 1.67 7.57
N GLU A 89 -13.99 1.96 6.72
CA GLU A 89 -14.26 1.16 5.52
C GLU A 89 -13.04 1.06 4.60
N LEU A 90 -12.36 2.19 4.34
CA LEU A 90 -11.18 2.21 3.48
C LEU A 90 -10.01 1.41 4.08
N ILE A 91 -9.76 1.55 5.39
CA ILE A 91 -8.69 0.79 6.06
C ILE A 91 -9.01 -0.71 6.11
N GLU A 92 -10.28 -1.08 6.33
CA GLU A 92 -10.72 -2.47 6.32
C GLU A 92 -10.58 -3.07 4.94
N ALA A 93 -11.04 -2.38 3.89
CA ALA A 93 -10.87 -2.81 2.51
C ALA A 93 -9.39 -2.96 2.12
N PHE A 94 -8.54 -2.02 2.54
CA PHE A 94 -7.10 -2.09 2.29
C PHE A 94 -6.44 -3.26 3.03
N SER A 95 -6.81 -3.47 4.30
CA SER A 95 -6.31 -4.59 5.09
C SER A 95 -6.74 -5.93 4.50
N HIS A 96 -7.97 -6.00 3.97
CA HIS A 96 -8.46 -7.18 3.27
C HIS A 96 -7.70 -7.43 1.97
N ALA A 97 -7.47 -6.39 1.15
CA ALA A 97 -6.67 -6.49 -0.06
C ALA A 97 -5.23 -6.95 0.24
N LEU A 98 -4.60 -6.41 1.29
CA LEU A 98 -3.28 -6.85 1.76
C LEU A 98 -3.23 -8.35 2.06
N ALA A 99 -4.25 -8.89 2.71
CA ALA A 99 -4.33 -10.33 3.01
C ALA A 99 -4.55 -11.20 1.76
N GLN A 100 -4.99 -10.62 0.64
CA GLN A 100 -5.20 -11.32 -0.63
C GLN A 100 -4.02 -11.24 -1.59
N VAL A 101 -3.09 -10.30 -1.39
CA VAL A 101 -1.86 -10.28 -2.18
C VAL A 101 -1.06 -11.53 -1.82
N PRO A 102 -0.84 -12.47 -2.77
CA PRO A 102 -0.03 -13.63 -2.49
C PRO A 102 1.38 -13.17 -2.09
N PRO A 103 2.04 -13.82 -1.12
CA PRO A 103 3.43 -13.52 -0.83
C PRO A 103 4.22 -13.69 -2.15
N PRO A 104 5.04 -12.70 -2.56
CA PRO A 104 5.85 -12.84 -3.75
C PRO A 104 6.66 -14.12 -3.59
N GLU A 105 6.52 -15.04 -4.55
CA GLU A 105 7.19 -16.32 -4.50
C GLU A 105 8.67 -16.05 -4.23
N HIS A 106 9.16 -16.60 -3.10
CA HIS A 106 10.56 -16.50 -2.70
C HIS A 106 11.41 -16.72 -3.94
N GLY A 107 12.29 -15.75 -4.24
CA GLY A 107 13.03 -15.67 -5.49
C GLY A 107 13.38 -17.04 -6.02
N ARG A 108 12.95 -17.33 -7.25
CA ARG A 108 13.30 -18.56 -7.94
C ARG A 108 14.81 -18.53 -8.21
N ILE A 109 15.57 -18.95 -7.20
CA ILE A 109 16.96 -19.35 -7.35
C ILE A 109 16.92 -20.77 -7.93
N ASP A 110 16.57 -20.90 -9.20
CA ASP A 110 16.97 -22.07 -9.98
C ASP A 110 18.35 -21.78 -10.58
N SER A 111 19.34 -21.76 -9.69
CA SER A 111 20.73 -22.01 -10.04
C SER A 111 20.87 -23.49 -10.40
N HIS A 112 20.63 -23.82 -11.67
CA HIS A 112 21.17 -25.02 -12.31
C HIS A 112 21.85 -24.50 -13.59
N ALA A 113 23.15 -24.21 -13.63
CA ALA A 113 24.25 -25.17 -13.49
C ALA A 113 23.98 -26.46 -14.29
N SER A 114 24.22 -26.40 -15.60
CA SER A 114 25.21 -27.25 -16.31
C SER A 114 25.45 -26.69 -17.71
#